data_AF-A0A644WNR8-F1
#
_entry.id   AF-A0A644WNR8-F1
#
_cell.length_a   1.000
_cell.length_b   1.000
_cell.length_c   1.000
_cell.angle_alpha   90.00
_cell.angle_beta   90.00
_cell.angle_gamma   90.00
#
_symmetry.space_group_name_H-M   'P 1'
#
loop_
_entity.id
_entity.type
_entity.pdbx_description
1 polymer ?
#
loop_
_entity_poly.entity_id
_entity_poly.type
_entity_poly.pdbx_seq_one_letter_code
_entity_poly.pdbx_strand_id
1 'polypeptide(L)'
;MNNQIKIIEELLLNSIPSIKTLIFAGWVLRLNAGYTYRANCICPLQYDSESEFSKKLKECEKIFELNAIPPIVKVTDLMPKELRDILLASGYAKINGLVSFK
;
A
#
# COMPACT_ATOMS: atom_id res chain seq x y z
N MET A 1 -4.09 -3.27 -18.68
CA MET A 1 -4.34 -3.81 -17.33
C MET A 1 -5.27 -5.01 -17.43
N ASN A 2 -4.98 -6.13 -16.77
CA ASN A 2 -5.88 -7.28 -16.76
C ASN A 2 -7.11 -6.93 -15.90
N ASN A 3 -8.25 -6.63 -16.54
CA ASN A 3 -9.42 -6.03 -15.90
C ASN A 3 -9.99 -6.88 -14.75
N GLN A 4 -9.81 -8.19 -14.81
CA GLN A 4 -10.25 -9.14 -13.77
C GLN A 4 -9.49 -8.96 -12.46
N ILE A 5 -8.17 -8.74 -12.50
CA ILE A 5 -7.36 -8.56 -11.28
C ILE A 5 -7.78 -7.28 -10.57
N LYS A 6 -8.06 -6.21 -11.33
CA LYS A 6 -8.54 -4.94 -10.75
C LYS A 6 -9.88 -5.11 -10.02
N ILE A 7 -10.84 -5.81 -10.63
CA ILE A 7 -12.14 -6.09 -10.00
C ILE A 7 -11.97 -6.88 -8.70
N ILE A 8 -11.11 -7.91 -8.71
CA ILE A 8 -10.84 -8.70 -7.49
C ILE A 8 -10.21 -7.81 -6.41
N GLU A 9 -9.28 -6.94 -6.77
CA GLU A 9 -8.64 -6.01 -5.84
C GLU A 9 -9.64 -5.04 -5.20
N GLU A 10 -10.57 -4.50 -6.00
CA GLU A 10 -11.67 -3.66 -5.52
C GLU A 10 -12.60 -4.44 -4.57
N LEU A 11 -12.95 -5.68 -4.90
CA LEU A 11 -13.76 -6.54 -4.02
C LEU A 11 -13.05 -6.86 -2.70
N LEU A 12 -11.74 -7.15 -2.74
CA LEU A 12 -10.93 -7.42 -1.55
C LEU A 12 -10.75 -6.18 -0.65
N LEU A 13 -10.74 -4.98 -1.23
CA LEU A 13 -10.74 -3.73 -0.46
C LEU A 13 -12.06 -3.57 0.31
N ASN A 14 -13.18 -3.94 -0.30
CA ASN A 14 -14.51 -3.81 0.29
C ASN A 14 -14.88 -4.94 1.26
N SER A 15 -14.23 -6.11 1.18
CA SER A 15 -14.60 -7.28 1.98
C SER A 15 -14.06 -7.29 3.41
N ILE A 16 -13.01 -6.50 3.71
CA ILE A 16 -12.38 -6.44 5.03
C ILE A 16 -12.40 -4.99 5.54
N PRO A 17 -13.19 -4.68 6.59
CA PRO A 17 -13.22 -3.35 7.16
C PRO A 17 -11.90 -3.01 7.87
N SER A 18 -11.48 -1.75 7.75
CA SER A 18 -10.42 -1.14 8.56
C SER A 18 -11.04 -0.26 9.63
N ILE A 19 -10.36 -0.06 10.75
CA ILE A 19 -10.79 0.90 11.78
C ILE A 19 -10.87 2.31 11.18
N LYS A 20 -9.89 2.67 10.35
CA LYS A 20 -9.88 3.93 9.61
C LYS A 20 -9.37 3.71 8.19
N THR A 21 -10.05 4.33 7.23
CA THR A 21 -9.68 4.32 5.81
C THR A 21 -9.57 5.74 5.32
N LEU A 22 -8.46 6.06 4.64
CA LEU A 22 -8.21 7.37 4.03
C LEU A 22 -8.02 7.21 2.53
N ILE A 23 -8.51 8.18 1.77
CA ILE A 23 -8.22 8.32 0.34
C ILE A 23 -7.21 9.45 0.19
N PHE A 24 -6.04 9.16 -0.38
CA PHE A 24 -4.96 10.12 -0.54
C PHE A 24 -4.35 9.99 -1.93
N ALA A 25 -4.47 11.04 -2.76
CA ALA A 25 -3.87 11.08 -4.11
C ALA A 25 -4.16 9.85 -4.98
N GLY A 26 -5.39 9.31 -4.90
CA GLY A 26 -5.82 8.11 -5.62
C GLY A 26 -5.42 6.78 -4.96
N TRP A 27 -4.77 6.81 -3.80
CA TRP A 27 -4.41 5.64 -3.00
C TRP A 27 -5.37 5.47 -1.83
N VAL A 28 -5.45 4.25 -1.32
CA VAL A 28 -6.24 3.92 -0.12
C VAL A 28 -5.29 3.55 0.99
N LEU A 29 -5.35 4.26 2.11
CA LEU A 29 -4.58 3.96 3.32
C LEU A 29 -5.52 3.36 4.35
N ARG A 30 -5.23 2.14 4.78
CA ARG A 30 -5.98 1.46 5.84
C ARG A 30 -5.13 1.44 7.10
N LEU A 31 -5.63 2.11 8.13
CA LEU A 31 -4.98 2.23 9.43
C LEU A 31 -5.72 1.34 10.43
N ASN A 32 -5.07 0.27 10.84
CA ASN A 32 -5.62 -0.66 11.82
C ASN A 32 -4.51 -1.15 12.76
N ALA A 33 -4.48 -0.60 13.97
CA ALA A 33 -3.44 -0.88 14.96
C ALA A 33 -3.64 -2.27 15.59
N GLY A 34 -2.96 -3.29 15.06
CA GLY A 34 -2.89 -4.63 15.66
C GLY A 34 -3.71 -5.73 14.98
N TYR A 35 -4.34 -5.46 13.84
CA TYR A 35 -5.05 -6.47 13.05
C TYR A 35 -4.26 -6.87 11.80
N THR A 36 -4.72 -7.91 11.08
CA THR A 36 -4.02 -8.52 9.94
C THR A 36 -3.45 -7.49 8.95
N TYR A 37 -2.33 -7.81 8.31
CA TYR A 37 -1.65 -6.95 7.33
C TYR A 37 -2.54 -6.47 6.16
N ARG A 38 -3.68 -7.12 5.91
CA ARG A 38 -4.66 -6.68 4.90
C ARG A 38 -5.50 -5.51 5.40
N ALA A 39 -5.80 -5.40 6.67
CA ALA A 39 -6.53 -4.26 7.22
C ALA A 39 -5.60 -3.10 7.60
N ASN A 40 -4.28 -3.32 7.57
CA ASN A 40 -3.26 -2.32 7.86
C ASN A 40 -2.26 -2.19 6.69
N CYS A 41 -2.58 -1.38 5.69
CA CYS A 41 -1.70 -1.20 4.53
C CYS A 41 -2.01 0.04 3.70
N ILE A 42 -1.01 0.48 2.95
CA ILE A 42 -1.07 1.39 1.82
C ILE A 42 -1.42 0.55 0.60
N CYS A 43 -2.54 0.86 -0.05
CA CYS A 43 -2.99 0.26 -1.30
C CYS A 43 -2.83 1.28 -2.42
N PRO A 44 -1.70 1.25 -3.14
CA PRO A 44 -1.50 2.17 -4.23
C PRO A 44 -2.27 1.66 -5.46
N LEU A 45 -3.31 2.40 -5.85
CA LEU A 45 -4.20 1.99 -6.95
C LEU A 45 -3.82 2.60 -8.31
N GLN A 46 -3.04 3.68 -8.28
CA GLN A 46 -2.62 4.43 -9.47
C GLN A 46 -1.19 4.93 -9.30
N TYR A 47 -0.43 4.94 -10.40
CA TYR A 47 0.96 5.36 -10.41
C TYR A 47 1.25 6.05 -11.74
N ASP A 48 1.76 7.28 -11.68
CA ASP A 48 2.00 8.11 -12.87
C ASP A 48 3.49 8.09 -13.27
N SER A 49 4.40 8.06 -12.30
CA SER A 49 5.84 7.94 -12.49
C SER A 49 6.54 7.47 -11.20
N GLU A 50 7.79 7.00 -11.31
CA GLU A 50 8.63 6.60 -10.17
C GLU A 50 8.88 7.74 -9.16
N SER A 51 9.09 8.96 -9.66
CA SER A 51 9.31 10.14 -8.82
C SER A 51 8.07 10.49 -8.00
N GLU A 52 6.90 10.50 -8.65
CA GLU A 52 5.63 10.77 -7.98
C GLU A 52 5.25 9.64 -7.02
N PHE A 53 5.54 8.38 -7.37
CA PHE A 53 5.36 7.24 -6.48
C PHE A 53 6.15 7.42 -5.18
N SER A 54 7.44 7.73 -5.29
CA SER A 54 8.34 7.89 -4.14
C SER A 54 7.92 9.04 -3.23
N LYS A 55 7.46 10.16 -3.80
CA LYS A 55 6.94 11.29 -3.01
C LYS A 55 5.65 10.91 -2.27
N LYS A 56 4.68 10.31 -2.97
CA LYS A 56 3.41 9.87 -2.38
C LYS A 56 3.64 8.83 -1.27
N LEU A 57 4.58 7.91 -1.48
CA LEU A 57 4.98 6.91 -0.50
C LEU A 57 5.47 7.56 0.80
N LYS A 58 6.39 8.53 0.71
CA LYS A 58 6.89 9.27 1.90
C LYS A 58 5.80 9.99 2.68
N GLU A 59 4.83 10.59 2.00
CA GLU A 59 3.70 11.22 2.68
C GLU A 59 2.79 10.19 3.35
N CYS A 60 2.60 9.02 2.73
CA CYS A 60 1.88 7.92 3.36
C CYS A 60 2.62 7.39 4.60
N GLU A 61 3.94 7.21 4.52
CA GLU A 61 4.77 6.76 5.66
C GLU A 61 4.59 7.67 6.87
N LYS A 62 4.63 9.00 6.67
CA LYS A 62 4.38 9.98 7.74
C LYS A 62 3.01 9.82 8.39
N ILE A 63 1.96 9.54 7.59
CA ILE A 63 0.61 9.31 8.13
C ILE A 63 0.61 8.07 9.03
N PHE A 64 1.27 6.99 8.61
CA PHE A 64 1.37 5.76 9.41
C PHE A 64 2.19 5.99 10.70
N GLU A 65 3.31 6.69 10.60
CA GLU A 65 4.16 7.05 11.74
C GLU A 65 3.41 7.90 12.78
N LEU A 66 2.67 8.92 12.34
CA LEU A 66 1.84 9.77 13.22
C LEU A 66 0.74 8.99 13.95
N ASN A 67 0.33 7.83 13.42
CA ASN A 67 -0.62 6.94 14.07
C ASN A 67 0.06 5.82 14.87
N ALA A 68 1.39 5.83 15.01
CA ALA A 68 2.21 4.80 15.66
C ALA A 68 2.00 3.39 15.09
N ILE A 69 1.82 3.30 13.77
CA ILE A 69 1.58 2.05 13.04
C ILE A 69 2.70 1.87 12.00
N PRO A 70 3.27 0.66 11.86
CA PRO A 70 4.28 0.42 10.82
C PRO A 70 3.64 0.52 9.42
N PRO A 71 4.25 1.26 8.48
CA PRO A 71 3.75 1.33 7.11
C PRO A 71 3.99 0.00 6.39
N ILE A 72 2.92 -0.51 5.79
CA ILE A 72 2.95 -1.73 4.98
C ILE A 72 2.38 -1.39 3.61
N VAL A 73 3.07 -1.79 2.55
CA VAL A 73 2.61 -1.54 1.18
C VAL A 73 2.07 -2.84 0.58
N LYS A 74 0.86 -2.76 0.03
CA LYS A 74 0.27 -3.85 -0.75
C LYS A 74 0.91 -3.86 -2.13
N VAL A 75 1.55 -4.98 -2.47
CA VAL A 75 2.14 -5.21 -3.78
C VAL A 75 1.27 -6.22 -4.52
N THR A 76 0.95 -5.92 -5.77
CA THR A 76 0.20 -6.82 -6.67
C THR A 76 1.04 -7.12 -7.90
N ASP A 77 0.70 -8.18 -8.63
CA ASP A 77 1.39 -8.51 -9.89
C ASP A 77 1.16 -7.46 -10.99
N LEU A 78 0.21 -6.55 -10.81
CA LEU A 78 -0.01 -5.40 -11.68
C LEU A 78 0.97 -4.25 -11.42
N MET A 79 1.67 -4.26 -10.28
CA MET A 79 2.66 -3.23 -9.98
C MET A 79 3.90 -3.41 -10.86
N PRO A 80 4.35 -2.37 -11.58
CA PRO A 80 5.60 -2.40 -12.34
C PRO A 80 6.78 -2.83 -11.48
N LYS A 81 7.78 -3.49 -12.08
CA LYS A 81 8.93 -4.01 -11.34
C LYS A 81 9.74 -2.87 -10.71
N GLU A 82 9.84 -1.76 -11.41
CA GLU A 82 10.56 -0.55 -11.04
C GLU A 82 10.02 0.02 -9.71
N LEU A 83 8.70 0.01 -9.51
CA LEU A 83 8.09 0.45 -8.26
C LEU A 83 8.37 -0.51 -7.10
N ARG A 84 8.48 -1.81 -7.38
CA ARG A 84 8.92 -2.79 -6.37
C ARG A 84 10.37 -2.56 -5.97
N ASP A 85 11.23 -2.23 -6.93
CA ASP A 85 12.64 -1.92 -6.67
C ASP A 85 12.78 -0.65 -5.82
N ILE A 86 11.92 0.37 -6.03
CA ILE A 86 11.84 1.56 -5.17
C ILE A 86 11.46 1.20 -3.73
N LEU A 87 10.48 0.30 -3.53
CA LEU A 87 10.09 -0.14 -2.19
C LEU A 87 11.26 -0.83 -1.48
N LEU A 88 11.94 -1.75 -2.15
CA LEU A 88 13.11 -2.43 -1.60
C LEU A 88 14.24 -1.44 -1.27
N ALA A 89 14.53 -0.49 -2.15
CA ALA A 89 15.53 0.56 -1.92
C ALA A 89 15.16 1.49 -0.76
N SER A 90 13.85 1.64 -0.46
CA SER A 90 13.33 2.43 0.64
C SER A 90 13.31 1.67 1.98
N GLY A 91 13.86 0.44 2.03
CA GLY A 91 13.99 -0.35 3.26
C GLY A 91 12.83 -1.30 3.54
N TYR A 92 11.89 -1.46 2.60
CA TYR A 92 10.82 -2.42 2.74
C TYR A 92 11.31 -3.86 2.49
N ALA A 93 10.89 -4.80 3.33
CA ALA A 93 11.16 -6.24 3.20
C ALA A 93 9.89 -7.04 2.92
N LYS A 94 9.99 -8.08 2.07
CA LYS A 94 8.84 -8.90 1.66
C LYS A 94 8.34 -9.77 2.83
N ILE A 95 7.04 -9.72 3.11
CA ILE A 95 6.34 -10.52 4.11
C ILE A 95 5.06 -11.08 3.48
N ASN A 96 4.97 -12.39 3.23
CA ASN A 96 3.74 -13.09 2.78
C ASN A 96 2.92 -12.36 1.67
N GLY A 97 3.58 -11.82 0.64
CA GLY A 97 2.92 -11.11 -0.47
C GLY A 97 2.65 -9.62 -0.23
N LEU A 98 3.07 -9.09 0.91
CA LEU A 98 3.13 -7.67 1.25
C LEU A 98 4.59 -7.26 1.46
N VAL A 99 4.87 -5.97 1.58
CA VAL A 99 6.22 -5.47 1.91
C VAL A 99 6.08 -4.50 3.09
N SER A 100 6.86 -4.70 4.15
CA SER A 100 6.81 -3.91 5.39
C SER A 100 8.14 -3.21 5.63
N PHE A 101 8.11 -2.03 6.25
CA PHE A 101 9.32 -1.40 6.76
C PHE A 101 10.00 -2.32 7.78
N LYS A 102 11.33 -2.38 7.75
CA LYS A 102 12.13 -3.19 8.68
C LYS A 102 12.16 -2.60 10.09
#